data_AF-A0A511Y7D1-F1
#
_entry.id   AF-A0A511Y7D1-F1
#
_cell.length_a   1.000
_cell.length_b   1.000
_cell.length_c   1.000
_cell.angle_alpha   90.00
_cell.angle_beta   90.00
_cell.angle_gamma   90.00
#
_symmetry.space_group_name_H-M   'P 1'
#
loop_
_entity.id
_entity.type
_entity.pdbx_description
1 polymer ?
#
loop_
_entity_poly.entity_id
_entity_poly.type
_entity_poly.pdbx_seq_one_letter_code
_entity_poly.pdbx_strand_id
1 'polypeptide(L)'
;MREVLEYYLNNCQQAMIHQNELSFEFGADYIIAYSFDINDDIYNESFDDEYEYYSYNTINDFSDIDELLGKIDDFTSFTIKGYEYLGWREDLTEGRSITNEMFSLIKIIRKYQQDAVHKYYTSIDFGDEMCDKYGSYSFNIRFIEELWWNIEFAKHLIENSVRTVSVPNFYTIFFRKNQQIKDDKIVPIISTNTKVRRLGYFKILSLFFNENKKAPATSINKKFENYCLKYRELLEENIFKKGLINETKTGISAKPYIDTANDLEFLNKIHNIYYSGKSFKVYQTLQNEFSDSSNVFELSNFDRIFFLECILRNDYFYFSNLLELIYIEENTIYSHLVQVFKNQLIARLENYKKENSHADRKILNGIETVLNRIRKWEKPEVYLEHIIMPRLNWMLDLGIITGTNNEFKITEIGLKLFQHLCIWNDINTDEIISADAFLDLFMVHLYDDCYNKSEVINPKNENLILEKMYKHIKNSFDLFKTLAPNRVTASQASNYTKYQLYFNDSIKVGYQYILSKLSEKEQDKFIFKYQEQYQDGYIQNKN
;
A
#
# COMPACT_ATOMS: atom_id res chain seq x y z
N MET A 1 -30.08 -24.08 8.45
CA MET A 1 -30.38 -22.81 9.16
C MET A 1 -30.33 -23.03 10.66
N ARG A 2 -31.35 -23.65 11.27
CA ARG A 2 -31.41 -23.93 12.73
C ARG A 2 -30.11 -24.46 13.33
N GLU A 3 -29.53 -25.51 12.75
CA GLU A 3 -28.26 -26.09 13.20
C GLU A 3 -27.10 -25.09 13.28
N VAL A 4 -27.00 -24.17 12.31
CA VAL A 4 -25.94 -23.14 12.27
C VAL A 4 -26.17 -22.08 13.34
N LEU A 5 -27.41 -21.60 13.48
CA LEU A 5 -27.75 -20.58 14.49
C LEU A 5 -27.61 -21.13 15.91
N GLU A 6 -28.04 -22.39 16.15
CA GLU A 6 -27.79 -23.08 17.43
C GLU A 6 -26.29 -23.23 17.69
N TYR A 7 -25.51 -23.59 16.67
CA TYR A 7 -24.05 -23.70 16.80
C TYR A 7 -23.42 -22.35 17.17
N TYR A 8 -23.79 -21.25 16.51
CA TYR A 8 -23.28 -19.93 16.85
C TYR A 8 -23.70 -19.48 18.24
N LEU A 9 -24.96 -19.63 18.60
CA LEU A 9 -25.45 -19.27 19.94
C LEU A 9 -24.70 -20.00 21.05
N ASN A 10 -24.40 -21.29 20.85
CA ASN A 10 -23.68 -22.11 21.82
C ASN A 10 -22.19 -21.78 21.95
N ASN A 11 -21.60 -21.06 20.98
CA ASN A 11 -20.17 -20.77 20.93
C ASN A 11 -19.84 -19.27 21.02
N CYS A 12 -20.83 -18.38 20.88
CA CYS A 12 -20.64 -16.93 21.01
C CYS A 12 -20.55 -16.51 22.48
N GLN A 13 -19.95 -15.34 22.72
CA GLN A 13 -19.96 -14.69 24.04
C GLN A 13 -21.29 -13.98 24.30
N GLN A 14 -21.85 -13.39 23.24
CA GLN A 14 -23.12 -12.69 23.27
C GLN A 14 -23.80 -12.84 21.91
N ALA A 15 -25.12 -13.02 21.93
CA ALA A 15 -25.96 -12.92 20.75
C ALA A 15 -26.95 -11.77 20.94
N MET A 16 -27.24 -11.03 19.88
CA MET A 16 -28.14 -9.89 19.94
C MET A 16 -28.93 -9.69 18.66
N ILE A 17 -30.13 -9.12 18.80
CA ILE A 17 -30.92 -8.56 17.71
C ILE A 17 -30.86 -7.04 17.86
N HIS A 18 -30.49 -6.36 16.79
CA HIS A 18 -30.56 -4.91 16.72
C HIS A 18 -31.03 -4.51 15.33
N GLN A 19 -32.13 -3.76 15.26
CA GLN A 19 -32.80 -3.43 14.00
C GLN A 19 -33.05 -4.71 13.18
N ASN A 20 -32.57 -4.73 11.94
CA ASN A 20 -32.75 -5.83 10.98
C ASN A 20 -31.54 -6.79 10.96
N GLU A 21 -30.84 -6.94 12.09
CA GLU A 21 -29.62 -7.72 12.19
C GLU A 21 -29.62 -8.66 13.41
N LEU A 22 -29.29 -9.93 13.15
CA LEU A 22 -28.99 -10.95 14.13
C LEU A 22 -27.48 -11.15 14.20
N SER A 23 -26.89 -10.83 15.34
CA SER A 23 -25.43 -10.80 15.55
C SER A 23 -24.99 -11.75 16.65
N PHE A 24 -23.83 -12.39 16.42
CA PHE A 24 -23.16 -13.30 17.33
C PHE A 24 -21.72 -12.83 17.54
N GLU A 25 -21.35 -12.45 18.75
CA GLU A 25 -20.04 -11.92 19.12
C GLU A 25 -19.08 -13.03 19.55
N PHE A 26 -17.90 -13.09 18.93
CA PHE A 26 -16.88 -14.10 19.19
C PHE A 26 -15.58 -13.45 19.68
N GLY A 27 -15.47 -13.27 21.00
CA GLY A 27 -14.32 -12.59 21.60
C GLY A 27 -14.35 -11.09 21.38
N ALA A 28 -13.24 -10.41 21.66
CA ALA A 28 -13.09 -8.97 21.41
C ALA A 28 -12.79 -8.65 19.92
N ASP A 29 -12.87 -9.65 19.04
CA ASP A 29 -12.20 -9.60 17.75
C ASP A 29 -13.16 -9.45 16.56
N TYR A 30 -14.31 -10.12 16.55
CA TYR A 30 -15.28 -10.03 15.45
C TYR A 30 -16.70 -10.51 15.82
N ILE A 31 -17.66 -10.12 14.98
CA ILE A 31 -19.08 -10.45 15.03
C ILE A 31 -19.45 -11.19 13.73
N ILE A 32 -20.20 -12.28 13.87
CA ILE A 32 -20.91 -12.95 12.76
C ILE A 32 -22.34 -12.40 12.76
N ALA A 33 -22.76 -11.80 11.66
CA ALA A 33 -24.05 -11.13 11.54
C ALA A 33 -24.85 -11.60 10.33
N TYR A 34 -26.16 -11.74 10.52
CA TYR A 34 -27.14 -11.97 9.47
C TYR A 34 -28.11 -10.80 9.40
N SER A 35 -28.19 -10.16 8.24
CA SER A 35 -29.22 -9.14 7.98
C SER A 35 -30.48 -9.81 7.40
N PHE A 36 -31.65 -9.29 7.73
CA PHE A 36 -32.93 -9.86 7.31
C PHE A 36 -33.99 -8.78 7.02
N ASP A 37 -34.97 -9.13 6.20
CA ASP A 37 -36.18 -8.35 6.02
C ASP A 37 -37.32 -8.99 6.83
N ILE A 38 -38.21 -8.16 7.37
CA ILE A 38 -39.31 -8.61 8.22
C ILE A 38 -40.60 -8.64 7.39
N ASN A 39 -41.49 -9.58 7.67
CA ASN A 39 -42.74 -9.75 6.92
C ASN A 39 -43.78 -8.66 7.25
N ASP A 40 -43.96 -7.72 6.33
CA ASP A 40 -44.89 -6.57 6.42
C ASP A 40 -46.37 -6.96 6.69
N ASP A 41 -46.80 -8.19 6.37
CA ASP A 41 -48.19 -8.62 6.56
C ASP A 41 -48.53 -8.99 8.02
N ILE A 42 -47.52 -9.17 8.88
CA ILE A 42 -47.68 -9.47 10.31
C ILE A 42 -47.84 -8.18 11.15
N TYR A 43 -47.54 -7.00 10.59
CA TYR A 43 -47.43 -5.70 11.28
C TYR A 43 -48.74 -4.98 11.65
N ASN A 44 -49.83 -5.70 11.91
CA ASN A 44 -51.13 -5.09 12.20
C ASN A 44 -51.48 -4.97 13.70
N GLU A 45 -50.62 -5.37 14.64
CA GLU A 45 -50.97 -5.31 16.07
C GLU A 45 -49.90 -4.60 16.94
N SER A 46 -50.33 -3.50 17.58
CA SER A 46 -49.67 -2.70 18.64
C SER A 46 -48.28 -2.09 18.38
N PHE A 47 -48.27 -0.81 18.02
CA PHE A 47 -47.10 0.02 17.72
C PHE A 47 -46.11 0.31 18.88
N ASP A 48 -46.46 0.06 20.14
CA ASP A 48 -45.67 0.55 21.30
C ASP A 48 -44.76 -0.51 21.96
N ASP A 49 -45.09 -1.81 21.94
CA ASP A 49 -44.32 -2.86 22.62
C ASP A 49 -43.22 -3.51 21.72
N GLU A 50 -43.32 -3.40 20.40
CA GLU A 50 -42.39 -4.06 19.46
C GLU A 50 -41.22 -3.17 18.97
N TYR A 51 -41.31 -1.84 19.12
CA TYR A 51 -40.14 -0.95 18.96
C TYR A 51 -39.05 -1.31 20.00
N GLU A 52 -39.46 -1.78 21.17
CA GLU A 52 -38.56 -2.32 22.20
C GLU A 52 -37.96 -3.69 21.83
N TYR A 53 -38.56 -4.45 20.91
CA TYR A 53 -38.04 -5.78 20.50
C TYR A 53 -36.88 -5.70 19.49
N TYR A 54 -36.83 -4.63 18.68
CA TYR A 54 -35.76 -4.39 17.71
C TYR A 54 -34.81 -3.24 18.12
N SER A 55 -35.20 -2.42 19.11
CA SER A 55 -34.69 -2.58 20.47
C SER A 55 -33.38 -3.36 20.67
N TYR A 56 -32.30 -2.85 21.27
CA TYR A 56 -31.14 -3.68 21.61
C TYR A 56 -31.55 -4.90 22.49
N ASN A 57 -31.67 -6.09 21.88
CA ASN A 57 -32.19 -7.28 22.55
C ASN A 57 -31.13 -8.38 22.63
N THR A 58 -30.81 -8.80 23.84
CA THR A 58 -29.87 -9.91 24.06
C THR A 58 -30.59 -11.24 23.95
N ILE A 59 -30.09 -12.13 23.10
CA ILE A 59 -30.58 -13.49 22.94
C ILE A 59 -29.90 -14.37 23.99
N ASN A 60 -30.69 -15.01 24.85
CA ASN A 60 -30.17 -15.88 25.91
C ASN A 60 -30.42 -17.35 25.62
N ASP A 61 -31.44 -17.67 24.82
CA ASP A 61 -31.73 -19.04 24.41
C ASP A 61 -32.27 -19.12 22.97
N PHE A 62 -32.40 -20.34 22.47
CA PHE A 62 -32.82 -20.55 21.10
C PHE A 62 -34.30 -20.24 20.85
N SER A 63 -35.13 -20.13 21.90
CA SER A 63 -36.55 -19.78 21.73
C SER A 63 -36.73 -18.35 21.24
N ASP A 64 -35.84 -17.43 21.63
CA ASP A 64 -35.78 -16.06 21.09
C ASP A 64 -35.51 -16.07 19.57
N ILE A 65 -34.63 -16.98 19.11
CA ILE A 65 -34.32 -17.16 17.68
C ILE A 65 -35.51 -17.80 16.94
N ASP A 66 -36.15 -18.82 17.52
CA ASP A 66 -37.34 -19.44 16.95
C ASP A 66 -38.49 -18.41 16.79
N GLU A 67 -38.66 -17.48 17.74
CA GLU A 67 -39.61 -16.36 17.63
C GLU A 67 -39.23 -15.42 16.47
N LEU A 68 -37.96 -15.00 16.40
CA LEU A 68 -37.46 -14.13 15.35
C LEU A 68 -37.67 -14.74 13.95
N LEU A 69 -37.36 -16.04 13.78
CA LEU A 69 -37.54 -16.75 12.51
C LEU A 69 -39.00 -16.82 12.05
N GLY A 70 -39.97 -16.68 12.97
CA GLY A 70 -41.38 -16.57 12.63
C GLY A 70 -41.79 -15.20 12.07
N LYS A 71 -40.97 -14.16 12.30
CA LYS A 71 -41.23 -12.77 11.86
C LYS A 71 -40.43 -12.38 10.60
N ILE A 72 -39.33 -13.08 10.32
CA ILE A 72 -38.47 -12.84 9.16
C ILE A 72 -39.16 -13.32 7.86
N ASP A 73 -39.12 -12.50 6.82
CA ASP A 73 -39.48 -12.92 5.45
C ASP A 73 -38.30 -13.64 4.81
N ASP A 74 -37.16 -12.94 4.66
CA ASP A 74 -35.94 -13.47 4.07
C ASP A 74 -34.68 -12.91 4.74
N PHE A 75 -33.60 -13.71 4.70
CA PHE A 75 -32.26 -13.22 5.02
C PHE A 75 -31.67 -12.54 3.80
N THR A 76 -31.05 -11.36 3.99
CA THR A 76 -30.53 -10.52 2.91
C THR A 76 -29.01 -10.50 2.85
N SER A 77 -28.32 -10.78 3.97
CA SER A 77 -26.86 -10.89 3.97
C SER A 77 -26.32 -11.75 5.10
N PHE A 78 -25.16 -12.37 4.84
CA PHE A 78 -24.30 -12.98 5.86
C PHE A 78 -22.95 -12.28 5.85
N THR A 79 -22.55 -11.69 6.98
CA THR A 79 -21.36 -10.84 7.12
C THR A 79 -20.55 -11.20 8.36
N ILE A 80 -19.21 -11.18 8.26
CA ILE A 80 -18.32 -11.02 9.41
C ILE A 80 -17.90 -9.57 9.52
N LYS A 81 -17.99 -9.01 10.73
CA LYS A 81 -17.58 -7.65 11.06
C LYS A 81 -16.53 -7.66 12.14
N GLY A 82 -15.52 -6.80 12.04
CA GLY A 82 -14.66 -6.47 13.17
C GLY A 82 -14.56 -4.96 13.28
N TYR A 83 -14.46 -4.43 14.49
CA TYR A 83 -14.53 -2.98 14.70
C TYR A 83 -13.58 -2.51 15.79
N GLU A 84 -13.26 -1.23 15.73
CA GLU A 84 -12.53 -0.47 16.72
C GLU A 84 -13.26 0.85 16.93
N TYR A 85 -13.63 1.15 18.18
CA TYR A 85 -14.12 2.48 18.53
C TYR A 85 -12.95 3.48 18.54
N LEU A 86 -12.99 4.47 17.65
CA LEU A 86 -11.87 5.40 17.44
C LEU A 86 -11.58 6.27 18.67
N GLY A 87 -12.57 6.47 19.55
CA GLY A 87 -12.37 7.22 20.79
C GLY A 87 -11.45 6.51 21.78
N TRP A 88 -11.31 5.18 21.71
CA TRP A 88 -10.41 4.45 22.62
C TRP A 88 -8.94 4.52 22.21
N ARG A 89 -8.63 4.94 20.98
CA ARG A 89 -7.25 4.99 20.49
C ARG A 89 -6.33 5.84 21.35
N GLU A 90 -6.84 6.88 22.03
CA GLU A 90 -6.03 7.73 22.91
C GLU A 90 -5.52 6.99 24.15
N ASP A 91 -6.28 6.01 24.64
CA ASP A 91 -6.00 5.21 25.84
C ASP A 91 -5.17 3.95 25.52
N LEU A 92 -5.10 3.54 24.25
CA LEU A 92 -4.41 2.33 23.84
C LEU A 92 -2.88 2.50 23.88
N THR A 93 -2.22 1.53 24.52
CA THR A 93 -0.75 1.44 24.52
C THR A 93 -0.21 1.01 23.16
N GLU A 94 -0.91 0.11 22.47
CA GLU A 94 -0.56 -0.46 21.17
C GLU A 94 -1.74 -0.31 20.21
N GLY A 95 -1.46 -0.02 18.94
CA GLY A 95 -2.50 0.06 17.92
C GLY A 95 -2.87 -1.32 17.37
N ARG A 96 -4.12 -1.44 16.89
CA ARG A 96 -4.66 -2.62 16.21
C ARG A 96 -4.86 -2.32 14.73
N SER A 97 -4.54 -3.27 13.84
CA SER A 97 -4.74 -3.11 12.40
C SER A 97 -6.00 -3.83 11.91
N ILE A 98 -7.12 -3.11 11.90
CA ILE A 98 -8.45 -3.60 11.45
C ILE A 98 -8.41 -4.09 9.99
N THR A 99 -7.76 -3.34 9.11
CA THR A 99 -7.61 -3.72 7.70
C THR A 99 -6.81 -5.01 7.54
N ASN A 100 -5.75 -5.21 8.34
CA ASN A 100 -4.94 -6.43 8.22
C ASN A 100 -5.68 -7.67 8.72
N GLU A 101 -6.47 -7.52 9.77
CA GLU A 101 -7.33 -8.59 10.29
C GLU A 101 -8.38 -9.02 9.26
N MET A 102 -9.01 -8.05 8.59
CA MET A 102 -9.93 -8.32 7.47
C MET A 102 -9.27 -9.22 6.42
N PHE A 103 -8.10 -8.84 5.92
CA PHE A 103 -7.41 -9.63 4.88
C PHE A 103 -6.91 -10.98 5.39
N SER A 104 -6.49 -11.05 6.65
CA SER A 104 -6.09 -12.32 7.28
C SER A 104 -7.28 -13.28 7.38
N LEU A 105 -8.48 -12.78 7.72
CA LEU A 105 -9.71 -13.57 7.74
C LEU A 105 -10.10 -14.02 6.33
N ILE A 106 -10.11 -13.10 5.35
CA ILE A 106 -10.41 -13.43 3.94
C ILE A 106 -9.53 -14.58 3.44
N LYS A 107 -8.24 -14.51 3.76
CA LYS A 107 -7.26 -15.54 3.43
C LYS A 107 -7.59 -16.90 4.08
N ILE A 108 -7.98 -16.92 5.35
CA ILE A 108 -8.42 -18.14 6.05
C ILE A 108 -9.70 -18.70 5.42
N ILE A 109 -10.65 -17.83 5.08
CA ILE A 109 -11.92 -18.20 4.46
C ILE A 109 -11.69 -18.82 3.09
N ARG A 110 -10.83 -18.23 2.26
CA ARG A 110 -10.55 -18.74 0.90
C ARG A 110 -9.85 -20.09 0.88
N LYS A 111 -9.12 -20.44 1.95
CA LYS A 111 -8.57 -21.79 2.12
C LYS A 111 -9.65 -22.86 2.26
N TYR A 112 -10.81 -22.51 2.83
CA TYR A 112 -11.96 -23.42 2.89
C TYR A 112 -12.64 -23.49 1.52
N GLN A 113 -12.97 -22.34 0.94
CA GLN A 113 -13.57 -22.25 -0.39
C GLN A 113 -13.19 -20.93 -1.08
N GLN A 114 -12.61 -21.05 -2.28
CA GLN A 114 -11.95 -19.95 -2.99
C GLN A 114 -12.87 -18.75 -3.29
N ASP A 115 -14.13 -19.02 -3.61
CA ASP A 115 -15.16 -18.04 -3.99
C ASP A 115 -16.10 -17.67 -2.83
N ALA A 116 -15.82 -18.14 -1.60
CA ALA A 116 -16.66 -17.91 -0.43
C ALA A 116 -16.94 -16.43 -0.12
N VAL A 117 -15.96 -15.55 -0.38
CA VAL A 117 -16.07 -14.11 -0.13
C VAL A 117 -16.67 -13.41 -1.34
N HIS A 118 -17.90 -12.93 -1.18
CA HIS A 118 -18.61 -12.15 -2.19
C HIS A 118 -18.09 -10.71 -2.29
N LYS A 119 -17.97 -10.03 -1.15
CA LYS A 119 -17.52 -8.63 -1.06
C LYS A 119 -16.85 -8.36 0.27
N TYR A 120 -15.90 -7.43 0.31
CA TYR A 120 -15.33 -6.93 1.56
C TYR A 120 -14.94 -5.46 1.42
N TYR A 121 -14.95 -4.73 2.53
CA TYR A 121 -14.66 -3.29 2.60
C TYR A 121 -14.45 -2.85 4.06
N THR A 122 -13.84 -1.69 4.26
CA THR A 122 -13.80 -1.00 5.55
C THR A 122 -14.71 0.23 5.52
N SER A 123 -15.18 0.67 6.68
CA SER A 123 -16.07 1.82 6.80
C SER A 123 -16.02 2.40 8.20
N ILE A 124 -16.39 3.68 8.32
CA ILE A 124 -16.64 4.31 9.62
C ILE A 124 -18.14 4.42 9.82
N ASP A 125 -18.62 3.94 10.95
CA ASP A 125 -19.98 4.15 11.42
C ASP A 125 -19.96 5.16 12.56
N PHE A 126 -20.73 6.25 12.43
CA PHE A 126 -20.82 7.29 13.45
C PHE A 126 -22.04 7.11 14.37
N GLY A 127 -22.79 6.00 14.23
CA GLY A 127 -23.99 5.77 15.02
C GLY A 127 -24.99 6.92 14.88
N ASP A 128 -25.66 7.25 15.98
CA ASP A 128 -26.54 8.43 16.04
C ASP A 128 -25.71 9.73 16.00
N GLU A 129 -26.04 10.62 15.04
CA GLU A 129 -25.36 11.90 14.77
C GLU A 129 -25.17 12.81 16.01
N MET A 130 -25.93 12.56 17.08
CA MET A 130 -25.95 13.34 18.31
C MET A 130 -25.06 12.77 19.43
N CYS A 131 -24.56 11.53 19.31
CA CYS A 131 -23.93 10.78 20.41
C CYS A 131 -22.43 10.53 20.22
N ASP A 132 -21.98 10.16 19.02
CA ASP A 132 -20.60 9.73 18.80
C ASP A 132 -19.76 10.76 18.04
N LYS A 133 -18.99 11.55 18.80
CA LYS A 133 -17.94 12.42 18.24
C LYS A 133 -16.87 11.60 17.49
N TYR A 134 -16.66 10.35 17.91
CA TYR A 134 -15.69 9.44 17.35
C TYR A 134 -16.44 8.23 16.81
N GLY A 135 -16.35 7.96 15.51
CA GLY A 135 -17.01 6.78 14.92
C GLY A 135 -16.32 5.47 15.26
N SER A 136 -16.97 4.36 14.93
CA SER A 136 -16.41 3.01 14.95
C SER A 136 -15.87 2.66 13.56
N TYR A 137 -14.56 2.44 13.47
CA TYR A 137 -13.92 1.97 12.26
C TYR A 137 -14.02 0.45 12.18
N SER A 138 -14.63 -0.06 11.12
CA SER A 138 -14.94 -1.48 10.97
C SER A 138 -14.53 -2.04 9.63
N PHE A 139 -14.25 -3.34 9.60
CA PHE A 139 -14.23 -4.12 8.37
C PHE A 139 -15.51 -4.95 8.23
N ASN A 140 -15.87 -5.26 7.00
CA ASN A 140 -17.02 -6.09 6.65
C ASN A 140 -16.61 -7.12 5.59
N ILE A 141 -16.93 -8.40 5.79
CA ILE A 141 -16.71 -9.49 4.84
C ILE A 141 -18.04 -10.19 4.60
N ARG A 142 -18.59 -10.09 3.38
CA ARG A 142 -19.86 -10.71 2.98
C ARG A 142 -19.62 -12.02 2.24
N PHE A 143 -20.45 -13.01 2.52
CA PHE A 143 -20.36 -14.35 1.95
C PHE A 143 -21.41 -14.64 0.89
N ILE A 144 -21.08 -15.57 0.00
CA ILE A 144 -22.03 -16.15 -0.96
C ILE A 144 -23.14 -16.93 -0.25
N GLU A 145 -24.34 -16.93 -0.81
CA GLU A 145 -25.56 -17.51 -0.21
C GLU A 145 -25.43 -19.01 0.09
N GLU A 146 -24.68 -19.75 -0.74
CA GLU A 146 -24.47 -21.19 -0.60
C GLU A 146 -23.82 -21.58 0.74
N LEU A 147 -23.13 -20.64 1.38
CA LEU A 147 -22.43 -20.86 2.65
C LEU A 147 -23.21 -20.43 3.89
N TRP A 148 -24.32 -19.71 3.74
CA TRP A 148 -25.03 -19.11 4.88
C TRP A 148 -25.47 -20.13 5.92
N TRP A 149 -25.85 -21.33 5.45
CA TRP A 149 -26.40 -22.40 6.29
C TRP A 149 -25.53 -23.66 6.28
N ASN A 150 -24.26 -23.53 5.92
CA ASN A 150 -23.30 -24.63 5.92
C ASN A 150 -22.64 -24.75 7.30
N ILE A 151 -22.96 -25.83 8.03
CA ILE A 151 -22.44 -26.07 9.38
C ILE A 151 -20.91 -26.27 9.43
N GLU A 152 -20.31 -26.87 8.40
CA GLU A 152 -18.86 -27.06 8.35
C GLU A 152 -18.14 -25.74 8.09
N PHE A 153 -18.75 -24.84 7.30
CA PHE A 153 -18.24 -23.49 7.14
C PHE A 153 -18.35 -22.68 8.44
N ALA A 154 -19.48 -22.78 9.14
CA ALA A 154 -19.68 -22.14 10.44
C ALA A 154 -18.64 -22.57 11.48
N LYS A 155 -18.34 -23.88 11.56
CA LYS A 155 -17.24 -24.42 12.39
C LYS A 155 -15.89 -23.86 11.96
N HIS A 156 -15.60 -23.87 10.66
CA HIS A 156 -14.34 -23.35 10.12
C HIS A 156 -14.09 -21.88 10.51
N LEU A 157 -15.12 -21.03 10.47
CA LEU A 157 -15.01 -19.62 10.88
C LEU A 157 -14.62 -19.45 12.35
N ILE A 158 -15.26 -20.20 13.25
CA ILE A 158 -15.00 -20.11 14.69
C ILE A 158 -13.65 -20.72 15.06
N GLU A 159 -13.29 -21.86 14.46
CA GLU A 159 -12.06 -22.58 14.76
C GLU A 159 -10.79 -21.85 14.27
N ASN A 160 -10.92 -20.98 13.24
CA ASN A 160 -9.80 -20.29 12.61
C ASN A 160 -9.85 -18.77 12.83
N SER A 161 -9.91 -18.35 14.09
CA SER A 161 -9.83 -16.93 14.46
C SER A 161 -8.46 -16.31 14.12
N VAL A 162 -8.49 -15.02 13.77
CA VAL A 162 -7.28 -14.25 13.47
C VAL A 162 -6.78 -13.56 14.73
N ARG A 163 -5.46 -13.58 14.93
CA ARG A 163 -4.83 -12.80 15.99
C ARG A 163 -4.74 -11.33 15.60
N THR A 164 -5.01 -10.46 16.56
CA THR A 164 -4.78 -9.02 16.47
C THR A 164 -3.38 -8.71 15.94
N VAL A 165 -3.30 -7.82 14.95
CA VAL A 165 -2.02 -7.40 14.37
C VAL A 165 -1.59 -6.08 15.01
N SER A 166 -0.49 -6.12 15.78
CA SER A 166 0.02 -4.94 16.48
C SER A 166 0.59 -3.93 15.49
N VAL A 167 0.25 -2.67 15.68
CA VAL A 167 0.81 -1.56 14.92
C VAL A 167 2.21 -1.20 15.45
N PRO A 168 3.24 -1.11 14.58
CA PRO A 168 4.57 -0.67 14.99
C PRO A 168 4.58 0.71 15.66
N ASN A 169 5.40 0.85 16.71
CA ASN A 169 5.43 2.03 17.58
C ASN A 169 5.64 3.38 16.85
N PHE A 170 6.28 3.38 15.68
CA PHE A 170 6.50 4.61 14.91
C PHE A 170 5.23 5.15 14.23
N TYR A 171 4.14 4.39 14.18
CA TYR A 171 2.82 4.87 13.75
C TYR A 171 1.93 5.33 14.92
N THR A 172 2.24 4.93 16.16
CA THR A 172 1.34 5.06 17.32
C THR A 172 0.84 6.49 17.55
N ILE A 173 1.67 7.52 17.29
CA ILE A 173 1.23 8.91 17.47
C ILE A 173 0.08 9.31 16.55
N PHE A 174 0.02 8.73 15.34
CA PHE A 174 -1.07 8.99 14.39
C PHE A 174 -2.34 8.25 14.79
N PHE A 175 -2.22 7.00 15.25
CA PHE A 175 -3.34 6.24 15.80
C PHE A 175 -3.94 6.92 17.03
N ARG A 176 -3.13 7.20 18.06
CA ARG A 176 -3.62 7.78 19.33
C ARG A 176 -4.32 9.13 19.14
N LYS A 177 -3.92 9.89 18.13
CA LYS A 177 -4.49 11.21 17.84
C LYS A 177 -5.59 11.18 16.80
N ASN A 178 -5.94 10.02 16.25
CA ASN A 178 -6.77 9.91 15.05
C ASN A 178 -6.31 10.88 13.95
N GLN A 179 -5.00 11.05 13.81
CA GLN A 179 -4.41 12.01 12.91
C GLN A 179 -4.21 11.37 11.55
N GLN A 180 -5.11 11.69 10.62
CA GLN A 180 -4.97 11.30 9.23
C GLN A 180 -3.71 11.89 8.60
N ILE A 181 -3.12 11.14 7.69
CA ILE A 181 -2.00 11.55 6.87
C ILE A 181 -2.53 11.90 5.49
N LYS A 182 -2.03 13.01 4.94
CA LYS A 182 -2.46 13.52 3.64
C LYS A 182 -2.34 12.45 2.56
N ASP A 183 -3.45 12.17 1.89
CA ASP A 183 -3.47 11.39 0.66
C ASP A 183 -3.86 12.38 -0.45
N ASP A 184 -2.97 12.59 -1.42
CA ASP A 184 -3.18 13.54 -2.52
C ASP A 184 -4.31 13.08 -3.48
N LYS A 185 -4.78 11.84 -3.30
CA LYS A 185 -5.83 11.20 -4.10
C LYS A 185 -5.54 11.22 -5.60
N ILE A 186 -4.26 11.27 -5.96
CA ILE A 186 -3.77 11.12 -7.33
C ILE A 186 -3.43 9.64 -7.51
N VAL A 187 -3.89 9.05 -8.61
CA VAL A 187 -3.51 7.70 -9.00
C VAL A 187 -2.41 7.81 -10.06
N PRO A 188 -1.12 7.87 -9.68
CA PRO A 188 -0.03 7.84 -10.63
C PRO A 188 0.05 6.44 -11.25
N ILE A 189 0.37 6.38 -12.54
CA ILE A 189 0.37 5.12 -13.28
C ILE A 189 1.58 5.09 -14.19
N ILE A 190 2.52 4.22 -13.86
CA ILE A 190 3.68 3.98 -14.71
C ILE A 190 3.21 3.28 -15.98
N SER A 191 3.52 3.87 -17.13
CA SER A 191 3.29 3.23 -18.43
C SER A 191 4.35 2.15 -18.64
N THR A 192 4.06 0.95 -18.16
CA THR A 192 4.98 -0.18 -18.28
C THR A 192 4.73 -0.95 -19.58
N ASN A 193 5.82 -1.50 -20.13
CA ASN A 193 5.76 -2.51 -21.17
C ASN A 193 6.22 -3.84 -20.58
N THR A 194 5.81 -4.96 -21.19
CA THR A 194 6.23 -6.32 -20.78
C THR A 194 7.74 -6.48 -20.73
N LYS A 195 8.50 -5.65 -21.45
CA LYS A 195 9.97 -5.70 -21.49
C LYS A 195 10.64 -5.13 -20.24
N VAL A 196 9.98 -4.29 -19.44
CA VAL A 196 10.56 -3.61 -18.27
C VAL A 196 10.55 -4.52 -17.05
N ARG A 197 11.19 -5.68 -17.14
CA ARG A 197 11.10 -6.75 -16.12
C ARG A 197 12.13 -6.62 -15.01
N ARG A 198 13.33 -6.09 -15.27
CA ARG A 198 14.44 -6.13 -14.30
C ARG A 198 14.82 -4.74 -13.84
N LEU A 199 14.77 -4.48 -12.53
CA LEU A 199 15.19 -3.22 -11.92
C LEU A 199 16.69 -2.96 -12.11
N GLY A 200 17.48 -4.02 -12.27
CA GLY A 200 18.91 -3.93 -12.58
C GLY A 200 19.25 -3.09 -13.83
N TYR A 201 18.34 -2.97 -14.80
CA TYR A 201 18.56 -2.09 -15.95
C TYR A 201 18.56 -0.61 -15.58
N PHE A 202 17.89 -0.19 -14.50
CA PHE A 202 18.02 1.18 -13.98
C PHE A 202 19.38 1.39 -13.31
N LYS A 203 20.00 0.35 -12.73
CA LYS A 203 21.41 0.40 -12.29
C LYS A 203 22.34 0.63 -13.48
N ILE A 204 22.12 -0.10 -14.58
CA ILE A 204 22.89 0.09 -15.82
C ILE A 204 22.65 1.49 -16.41
N LEU A 205 21.43 2.02 -16.33
CA LEU A 205 21.10 3.39 -16.77
C LEU A 205 21.86 4.44 -15.96
N SER A 206 22.01 4.21 -14.65
CA SER A 206 22.81 5.06 -13.76
C SER A 206 24.26 5.13 -14.24
N LEU A 207 24.87 3.96 -14.51
CA LEU A 207 26.24 3.86 -15.06
C LEU A 207 26.37 4.57 -16.42
N PHE A 208 25.43 4.34 -17.33
CA PHE A 208 25.40 4.98 -18.64
C PHE A 208 25.42 6.51 -18.54
N PHE A 209 24.62 7.11 -17.66
CA PHE A 209 24.59 8.55 -17.46
C PHE A 209 25.76 9.10 -16.63
N ASN A 210 26.38 8.28 -15.77
CA ASN A 210 27.63 8.65 -15.12
C ASN A 210 28.76 8.86 -16.14
N GLU A 211 28.83 8.02 -17.17
CA GLU A 211 29.82 8.14 -18.27
C GLU A 211 29.45 9.22 -19.30
N ASN A 212 28.19 9.25 -19.77
CA ASN A 212 27.80 10.07 -20.91
C ASN A 212 27.28 11.46 -20.52
N LYS A 213 26.91 11.68 -19.24
CA LYS A 213 26.28 12.87 -18.63
C LYS A 213 24.95 13.34 -19.24
N LYS A 214 24.76 13.21 -20.55
CA LYS A 214 23.57 13.58 -21.32
C LYS A 214 23.46 12.73 -22.60
N ALA A 215 22.24 12.54 -23.10
CA ALA A 215 22.02 11.77 -24.33
C ALA A 215 20.94 12.42 -25.22
N PRO A 216 21.18 12.61 -26.54
CA PRO A 216 20.14 13.12 -27.44
C PRO A 216 18.96 12.16 -27.53
N ALA A 217 17.73 12.68 -27.45
CA ALA A 217 16.50 11.90 -27.47
C ALA A 217 16.33 11.05 -28.74
N THR A 218 16.91 11.47 -29.86
CA THR A 218 16.90 10.74 -31.13
C THR A 218 17.78 9.48 -31.13
N SER A 219 18.74 9.38 -30.21
CA SER A 219 19.74 8.31 -30.20
C SER A 219 19.84 7.53 -28.90
N ILE A 220 19.21 8.02 -27.82
CA ILE A 220 19.32 7.42 -26.48
C ILE A 220 18.96 5.94 -26.47
N ASN A 221 17.88 5.55 -27.16
CA ASN A 221 17.41 4.16 -27.18
C ASN A 221 18.49 3.21 -27.71
N LYS A 222 19.08 3.54 -28.87
CA LYS A 222 20.14 2.70 -29.47
C LYS A 222 21.44 2.76 -28.67
N LYS A 223 21.82 3.93 -28.14
CA LYS A 223 23.02 4.06 -27.30
C LYS A 223 22.90 3.25 -26.02
N PHE A 224 21.76 3.32 -25.34
CA PHE A 224 21.51 2.58 -24.12
C PHE A 224 21.38 1.08 -24.39
N GLU A 225 20.69 0.67 -25.46
CA GLU A 225 20.66 -0.74 -25.90
C GLU A 225 22.08 -1.31 -26.07
N ASN A 226 22.93 -0.62 -26.82
CA ASN A 226 24.32 -1.05 -27.03
C ASN A 226 25.13 -1.09 -25.72
N TYR A 227 24.86 -0.16 -24.79
CA TYR A 227 25.50 -0.14 -23.49
C TYR A 227 25.11 -1.35 -22.63
N CYS A 228 23.83 -1.75 -22.67
CA CYS A 228 23.29 -2.90 -21.94
C CYS A 228 23.87 -4.24 -22.40
N LEU A 229 24.32 -4.36 -23.66
CA LEU A 229 24.87 -5.61 -24.19
C LEU A 229 26.08 -6.13 -23.39
N LYS A 230 26.83 -5.23 -22.74
CA LYS A 230 27.99 -5.57 -21.87
C LYS A 230 27.59 -6.39 -20.64
N TYR A 231 26.33 -6.31 -20.21
CA TYR A 231 25.83 -6.93 -18.98
C TYR A 231 24.94 -8.14 -19.28
N ARG A 232 24.85 -8.56 -20.54
CA ARG A 232 23.92 -9.61 -20.98
C ARG A 232 24.14 -10.93 -20.24
N GLU A 233 25.40 -11.36 -20.15
CA GLU A 233 25.78 -12.63 -19.51
C GLU A 233 25.37 -12.67 -18.03
N LEU A 234 25.48 -11.53 -17.32
CA LEU A 234 25.08 -11.42 -15.91
C LEU A 234 23.59 -11.68 -15.67
N LEU A 235 22.73 -11.35 -16.64
CA LEU A 235 21.29 -11.66 -16.57
C LEU A 235 21.01 -13.13 -16.93
N GLU A 236 21.76 -13.69 -17.87
CA GLU A 236 21.63 -15.09 -18.29
C GLU A 236 22.07 -16.08 -17.19
N GLU A 237 22.96 -15.66 -16.29
CA GLU A 237 23.37 -16.38 -15.08
C GLU A 237 22.41 -16.17 -13.89
N ASN A 238 21.54 -15.17 -13.95
CA ASN A 238 20.61 -14.85 -12.87
C ASN A 238 19.49 -15.90 -12.76
N ILE A 239 18.89 -16.03 -11.56
CA ILE A 239 17.75 -16.91 -11.32
C ILE A 239 16.58 -16.56 -12.28
N PHE A 240 16.37 -15.27 -12.53
CA PHE A 240 15.28 -14.78 -13.39
C PHE A 240 15.80 -14.22 -14.73
N LYS A 241 15.95 -15.08 -15.74
CA LYS A 241 16.59 -14.72 -17.02
C LYS A 241 15.73 -13.90 -18.00
N LYS A 242 14.48 -13.61 -17.63
CA LYS A 242 13.52 -12.90 -18.50
C LYS A 242 13.82 -11.38 -18.52
N GLY A 243 13.49 -10.72 -19.63
CA GLY A 243 13.60 -9.25 -19.75
C GLY A 243 14.86 -8.74 -20.44
N LEU A 244 15.60 -9.61 -21.12
CA LEU A 244 16.81 -9.25 -21.88
C LEU A 244 16.56 -8.13 -22.89
N ILE A 245 17.40 -7.09 -22.82
CA ILE A 245 17.55 -6.08 -23.87
C ILE A 245 18.44 -6.68 -24.97
N ASN A 246 17.82 -6.99 -26.12
CA ASN A 246 18.49 -7.53 -27.29
C ASN A 246 18.89 -6.43 -28.27
N GLU A 247 19.94 -6.66 -29.05
CA GLU A 247 20.33 -5.73 -30.10
C GLU A 247 19.27 -5.63 -31.21
N THR A 248 18.93 -4.41 -31.60
CA THR A 248 18.01 -4.10 -32.68
C THR A 248 18.57 -2.98 -33.56
N LYS A 249 17.99 -2.78 -34.76
CA LYS A 249 18.44 -1.72 -35.67
C LYS A 249 18.23 -0.31 -35.09
N THR A 250 17.19 -0.12 -34.27
CA THR A 250 16.71 1.21 -33.85
C THR A 250 16.79 1.46 -32.34
N GLY A 251 17.21 0.49 -31.53
CA GLY A 251 17.19 0.63 -30.07
C GLY A 251 15.84 0.29 -29.44
N ILE A 252 14.91 -0.31 -30.19
CA ILE A 252 13.50 -0.48 -29.76
C ILE A 252 13.34 -1.44 -28.57
N SER A 253 14.35 -2.27 -28.26
CA SER A 253 14.32 -3.14 -27.09
C SER A 253 14.56 -2.38 -25.79
N ALA A 254 15.36 -1.31 -25.81
CA ALA A 254 15.68 -0.47 -24.66
C ALA A 254 14.69 0.68 -24.45
N LYS A 255 13.96 1.09 -25.50
CA LYS A 255 12.96 2.17 -25.45
C LYS A 255 12.02 2.06 -24.23
N PRO A 256 11.44 0.89 -23.90
CA PRO A 256 10.55 0.80 -22.75
C PRO A 256 11.19 1.16 -21.41
N TYR A 257 12.47 0.81 -21.21
CA TYR A 257 13.18 1.21 -19.99
C TYR A 257 13.44 2.72 -19.96
N ILE A 258 13.70 3.35 -21.10
CA ILE A 258 13.84 4.81 -21.20
C ILE A 258 12.51 5.51 -20.91
N ASP A 259 11.41 5.00 -21.47
CA ASP A 259 10.07 5.55 -21.23
C ASP A 259 9.70 5.43 -19.74
N THR A 260 9.83 4.23 -19.14
CA THR A 260 9.58 4.04 -17.71
C THR A 260 10.53 4.86 -16.82
N ALA A 261 11.79 5.05 -17.22
CA ALA A 261 12.71 5.92 -16.48
C ALA A 261 12.30 7.40 -16.53
N ASN A 262 11.56 7.86 -17.55
CA ASN A 262 10.95 9.19 -17.53
C ASN A 262 9.75 9.25 -16.58
N ASP A 263 8.89 8.22 -16.59
CA ASP A 263 7.73 8.12 -15.70
C ASP A 263 8.15 8.07 -14.22
N LEU A 264 9.28 7.45 -13.91
CA LEU A 264 9.90 7.41 -12.58
C LEU A 264 10.72 8.68 -12.23
N GLU A 265 10.72 9.68 -13.11
CA GLU A 265 11.54 10.90 -13.01
C GLU A 265 13.05 10.65 -12.90
N PHE A 266 13.52 9.48 -13.31
CA PHE A 266 14.96 9.19 -13.37
C PHE A 266 15.66 9.97 -14.47
N LEU A 267 14.91 10.32 -15.52
CA LEU A 267 15.36 11.10 -16.65
C LEU A 267 14.51 12.36 -16.81
N ASN A 268 15.17 13.46 -17.15
CA ASN A 268 14.53 14.72 -17.53
C ASN A 268 14.91 15.08 -18.96
N LYS A 269 13.92 15.51 -19.75
CA LYS A 269 14.12 15.92 -21.15
C LYS A 269 14.08 17.44 -21.28
N ILE A 270 15.21 18.05 -21.65
CA ILE A 270 15.33 19.49 -21.91
C ILE A 270 15.91 19.68 -23.31
N HIS A 271 15.26 20.47 -24.16
CA HIS A 271 15.69 20.74 -25.55
C HIS A 271 16.07 19.46 -26.33
N ASN A 272 15.24 18.41 -26.27
CA ASN A 272 15.48 17.11 -26.89
C ASN A 272 16.76 16.37 -26.43
N ILE A 273 17.27 16.71 -25.25
CA ILE A 273 18.40 16.02 -24.61
C ILE A 273 17.92 15.50 -23.26
N TYR A 274 18.23 14.23 -22.99
CA TYR A 274 18.00 13.61 -21.69
C TYR A 274 19.17 13.85 -20.75
N TYR A 275 18.82 14.08 -19.48
CA TYR A 275 19.72 14.24 -18.34
C TYR A 275 19.21 13.40 -17.17
N SER A 276 20.07 13.04 -16.22
CA SER A 276 19.61 12.47 -14.95
C SER A 276 18.66 13.44 -14.23
N GLY A 277 17.54 12.91 -13.75
CA GLY A 277 16.62 13.58 -12.86
C GLY A 277 17.20 13.83 -11.47
N LYS A 278 16.49 14.59 -10.64
CA LYS A 278 16.97 14.99 -9.30
C LYS A 278 17.15 13.78 -8.39
N SER A 279 16.13 12.93 -8.29
CA SER A 279 16.14 11.68 -7.50
C SER A 279 17.24 10.74 -7.98
N PHE A 280 17.39 10.58 -9.29
CA PHE A 280 18.37 9.67 -9.87
C PHE A 280 19.82 10.16 -9.74
N LYS A 281 20.04 11.47 -9.65
CA LYS A 281 21.35 12.00 -9.24
C LYS A 281 21.71 11.60 -7.81
N VAL A 282 20.74 11.61 -6.88
CA VAL A 282 20.96 11.13 -5.51
C VAL A 282 21.33 9.64 -5.54
N TYR A 283 20.59 8.84 -6.30
CA TYR A 283 20.92 7.43 -6.52
C TYR A 283 22.34 7.25 -7.09
N GLN A 284 22.69 7.96 -8.16
CA GLN A 284 24.04 7.92 -8.77
C GLN A 284 25.16 8.24 -7.79
N THR A 285 24.95 9.22 -6.90
CA THR A 285 25.92 9.59 -5.87
C THR A 285 26.09 8.50 -4.82
N LEU A 286 24.98 7.95 -4.32
CA LEU A 286 24.99 6.99 -3.22
C LEU A 286 25.26 5.54 -3.65
N GLN A 287 24.90 5.19 -4.89
CA GLN A 287 25.15 3.87 -5.45
C GLN A 287 26.64 3.54 -5.43
N ASN A 288 27.51 4.52 -5.72
CA ASN A 288 28.96 4.32 -5.68
C ASN A 288 29.49 4.03 -4.27
N GLU A 289 28.73 4.39 -3.23
CA GLU A 289 29.11 4.22 -1.83
C GLU A 289 28.53 2.93 -1.22
N PHE A 290 27.31 2.54 -1.63
CA PHE A 290 26.56 1.46 -1.00
C PHE A 290 26.31 0.24 -1.90
N SER A 291 26.77 0.25 -3.16
CA SER A 291 26.63 -0.91 -4.06
C SER A 291 27.94 -1.68 -4.17
N ASP A 292 28.01 -2.82 -3.48
CA ASP A 292 29.22 -3.68 -3.48
C ASP A 292 29.16 -4.83 -4.50
N SER A 293 27.99 -5.12 -5.09
CA SER A 293 27.85 -6.26 -6.01
C SER A 293 28.34 -5.91 -7.42
N SER A 294 29.18 -6.79 -7.97
CA SER A 294 29.57 -6.76 -9.38
C SER A 294 28.41 -7.12 -10.31
N ASN A 295 27.39 -7.81 -9.80
CA ASN A 295 26.20 -8.16 -10.57
C ASN A 295 25.15 -7.03 -10.50
N VAL A 296 24.99 -6.31 -11.61
CA VAL A 296 24.00 -5.23 -11.74
C VAL A 296 22.55 -5.68 -11.60
N PHE A 297 22.26 -6.98 -11.70
CA PHE A 297 20.92 -7.55 -11.50
C PHE A 297 20.67 -8.07 -10.08
N GLU A 298 21.67 -7.99 -9.21
CA GLU A 298 21.52 -8.19 -7.79
C GLU A 298 21.35 -6.82 -7.12
N LEU A 299 20.21 -6.63 -6.44
CA LEU A 299 19.92 -5.38 -5.75
C LEU A 299 20.57 -5.41 -4.35
N SER A 300 21.43 -4.43 -4.09
CA SER A 300 21.92 -4.12 -2.74
C SER A 300 20.78 -3.60 -1.85
N ASN A 301 21.04 -3.46 -0.54
CA ASN A 301 20.05 -2.86 0.36
C ASN A 301 19.69 -1.42 -0.03
N PHE A 302 20.67 -0.64 -0.51
CA PHE A 302 20.40 0.70 -1.02
C PHE A 302 19.55 0.68 -2.29
N ASP A 303 19.84 -0.24 -3.22
CA ASP A 303 19.02 -0.38 -4.43
C ASP A 303 17.58 -0.74 -4.10
N ARG A 304 17.36 -1.67 -3.16
CA ARG A 304 16.03 -2.12 -2.75
C ARG A 304 15.21 -0.99 -2.16
N ILE A 305 15.73 -0.25 -1.17
CA ILE A 305 14.97 0.85 -0.56
C ILE A 305 14.68 1.96 -1.57
N PHE A 306 15.65 2.31 -2.43
CA PHE A 306 15.47 3.37 -3.42
C PHE A 306 14.41 2.98 -4.46
N PHE A 307 14.52 1.79 -5.07
CA PHE A 307 13.56 1.36 -6.09
C PHE A 307 12.18 1.08 -5.50
N LEU A 308 12.09 0.51 -4.29
CA LEU A 308 10.81 0.33 -3.62
C LEU A 308 10.12 1.68 -3.37
N GLU A 309 10.84 2.67 -2.85
CA GLU A 309 10.29 4.02 -2.66
C GLU A 309 9.79 4.62 -3.98
N CYS A 310 10.56 4.50 -5.05
CA CYS A 310 10.19 5.03 -6.36
C CYS A 310 8.94 4.35 -6.94
N ILE A 311 8.83 3.02 -6.80
CA ILE A 311 7.67 2.26 -7.26
C ILE A 311 6.44 2.62 -6.44
N LEU A 312 6.54 2.62 -5.10
CA LEU A 312 5.41 2.98 -4.25
C LEU A 312 4.95 4.41 -4.52
N ARG A 313 5.84 5.36 -4.75
CA ARG A 313 5.45 6.75 -5.05
C ARG A 313 4.73 6.90 -6.39
N ASN A 314 5.17 6.18 -7.42
CA ASN A 314 4.68 6.41 -8.80
C ASN A 314 3.68 5.35 -9.29
N ASP A 315 3.45 4.29 -8.51
CA ASP A 315 2.67 3.13 -8.94
C ASP A 315 1.93 2.43 -7.80
N TYR A 316 1.73 3.15 -6.67
CA TYR A 316 1.12 2.61 -5.46
C TYR A 316 -0.12 1.76 -5.72
N PHE A 317 -1.09 2.32 -6.44
CA PHE A 317 -2.40 1.71 -6.62
C PHE A 317 -2.31 0.34 -7.33
N TYR A 318 -1.56 0.24 -8.41
CA TYR A 318 -1.41 -1.01 -9.14
C TYR A 318 -0.53 -2.02 -8.38
N PHE A 319 0.53 -1.52 -7.73
CA PHE A 319 1.46 -2.36 -6.99
C PHE A 319 0.81 -2.98 -5.74
N SER A 320 0.10 -2.17 -4.94
CA SER A 320 -0.60 -2.58 -3.72
C SER A 320 -1.72 -3.58 -4.03
N ASN A 321 -2.56 -3.32 -5.04
CA ASN A 321 -3.62 -4.23 -5.45
C ASN A 321 -3.08 -5.59 -5.92
N LEU A 322 -1.93 -5.61 -6.61
CA LEU A 322 -1.31 -6.86 -7.04
C LEU A 322 -0.74 -7.62 -5.82
N LEU A 323 -0.12 -6.91 -4.88
CA LEU A 323 0.39 -7.50 -3.65
C LEU A 323 -0.73 -8.07 -2.79
N GLU A 324 -1.88 -7.39 -2.72
CA GLU A 324 -3.10 -7.84 -2.04
C GLU A 324 -3.58 -9.19 -2.56
N LEU A 325 -3.68 -9.37 -3.88
CA LEU A 325 -4.06 -10.66 -4.46
C LEU A 325 -3.09 -11.76 -4.04
N ILE A 326 -1.78 -11.51 -4.16
CA ILE A 326 -0.78 -12.52 -3.82
C ILE A 326 -0.80 -12.81 -2.31
N TYR A 327 -1.08 -11.82 -1.47
CA TYR A 327 -1.23 -11.99 -0.03
C TYR A 327 -2.40 -12.91 0.31
N ILE A 328 -3.58 -12.65 -0.28
CA ILE A 328 -4.80 -13.42 -0.04
C ILE A 328 -4.62 -14.87 -0.50
N GLU A 329 -4.03 -15.08 -1.67
CA GLU A 329 -3.86 -16.40 -2.27
C GLU A 329 -2.70 -17.20 -1.64
N GLU A 330 -1.73 -16.55 -1.00
CA GLU A 330 -0.41 -17.05 -0.55
C GLU A 330 0.49 -17.59 -1.67
N ASN A 331 -0.06 -18.41 -2.56
CA ASN A 331 0.56 -19.00 -3.74
C ASN A 331 -0.41 -18.88 -4.91
N THR A 332 0.04 -18.24 -6.00
CA THR A 332 -0.82 -17.98 -7.15
C THR A 332 -0.05 -18.13 -8.46
N ILE A 333 -0.79 -18.24 -9.56
CA ILE A 333 -0.23 -18.33 -10.91
C ILE A 333 -0.57 -17.09 -11.73
N TYR A 334 0.28 -16.79 -12.70
CA TYR A 334 0.08 -15.63 -13.59
C TYR A 334 -1.30 -15.59 -14.25
N SER A 335 -1.83 -16.72 -14.71
CA SER A 335 -3.14 -16.78 -15.38
C SER A 335 -4.28 -16.41 -14.45
N HIS A 336 -4.21 -16.78 -13.17
CA HIS A 336 -5.20 -16.39 -12.18
C HIS A 336 -5.17 -14.87 -11.94
N LEU A 337 -3.96 -14.30 -11.75
CA LEU A 337 -3.79 -12.85 -11.59
C LEU A 337 -4.37 -12.07 -12.77
N VAL A 338 -4.14 -12.51 -14.01
CA VAL A 338 -4.73 -11.89 -15.21
C VAL A 338 -6.26 -11.93 -15.18
N GLN A 339 -6.87 -13.01 -14.68
CA GLN A 339 -8.33 -13.14 -14.63
C GLN A 339 -8.97 -12.16 -13.62
N VAL A 340 -8.35 -11.96 -12.45
CA VAL A 340 -8.99 -11.23 -11.34
C VAL A 340 -8.58 -9.75 -11.24
N PHE A 341 -7.38 -9.38 -11.70
CA PHE A 341 -6.79 -8.07 -11.40
C PHE A 341 -7.58 -6.89 -11.98
N LYS A 342 -8.09 -6.97 -13.21
CA LYS A 342 -8.88 -5.87 -13.82
C LYS A 342 -10.11 -5.54 -12.97
N ASN A 343 -10.84 -6.56 -12.52
CA ASN A 343 -12.07 -6.39 -11.77
C ASN A 343 -11.80 -5.82 -10.37
N GLN A 344 -10.72 -6.26 -9.72
CA GLN A 344 -10.28 -5.69 -8.46
C GLN A 344 -9.97 -4.19 -8.57
N LEU A 345 -9.16 -3.78 -9.58
CA LEU A 345 -8.85 -2.35 -9.77
C LEU A 345 -10.11 -1.50 -9.99
N ILE A 346 -11.08 -2.02 -10.75
CA ILE A 346 -12.36 -1.34 -11.00
C ILE A 346 -13.15 -1.21 -9.69
N ALA A 347 -13.33 -2.32 -8.96
CA ALA A 347 -14.09 -2.35 -7.73
C ALA A 347 -13.51 -1.40 -6.67
N ARG A 348 -12.19 -1.31 -6.59
CA ARG A 348 -11.47 -0.44 -5.65
C ARG A 348 -11.69 1.04 -5.95
N LEU A 349 -11.51 1.46 -7.21
CA LEU A 349 -11.78 2.84 -7.61
C LEU A 349 -13.27 3.21 -7.46
N GLU A 350 -14.18 2.26 -7.68
CA GLU A 350 -15.62 2.47 -7.49
C GLU A 350 -16.00 2.63 -6.02
N ASN A 351 -15.50 1.75 -5.14
CA ASN A 351 -15.71 1.86 -3.69
C ASN A 351 -15.13 3.17 -3.16
N TYR A 352 -13.89 3.47 -3.52
CA TYR A 352 -13.23 4.71 -3.16
C TYR A 352 -14.07 5.93 -3.56
N LYS A 353 -14.60 5.97 -4.79
CA LYS A 353 -15.45 7.06 -5.28
C LYS A 353 -16.76 7.17 -4.51
N LYS A 354 -17.35 6.03 -4.10
CA LYS A 354 -18.59 5.98 -3.32
C LYS A 354 -18.37 6.56 -1.93
N GLU A 355 -17.32 6.11 -1.24
CA GLU A 355 -16.95 6.55 0.11
C GLU A 355 -16.54 8.02 0.13
N ASN A 356 -15.90 8.49 -0.94
CA ASN A 356 -15.46 9.88 -1.10
C ASN A 356 -16.40 10.72 -1.97
N SER A 357 -17.71 10.42 -2.00
CA SER A 357 -18.68 11.10 -2.90
C SER A 357 -18.76 12.61 -2.71
N HIS A 358 -18.38 13.12 -1.53
CA HIS A 358 -18.33 14.55 -1.19
C HIS A 358 -16.95 15.19 -1.40
N ALA A 359 -15.96 14.45 -1.92
CA ALA A 359 -14.62 14.97 -2.17
C ALA A 359 -14.56 15.97 -3.34
N ASP A 360 -13.41 16.62 -3.50
CA ASP A 360 -13.16 17.58 -4.59
C ASP A 360 -13.48 16.95 -5.96
N ARG A 361 -14.33 17.62 -6.73
CA ARG A 361 -14.74 17.20 -8.08
C ARG A 361 -13.56 16.95 -9.01
N LYS A 362 -12.45 17.68 -8.87
CA LYS A 362 -11.23 17.47 -9.66
C LYS A 362 -10.60 16.11 -9.36
N ILE A 363 -10.56 15.73 -8.08
CA ILE A 363 -10.06 14.41 -7.64
C ILE A 363 -10.97 13.31 -8.22
N LEU A 364 -12.29 13.44 -8.03
CA LEU A 364 -13.25 12.46 -8.52
C LEU A 364 -13.22 12.30 -10.04
N ASN A 365 -13.03 13.40 -10.79
CA ASN A 365 -12.85 13.36 -12.25
C ASN A 365 -11.54 12.67 -12.67
N GLY A 366 -10.46 12.86 -11.90
CA GLY A 366 -9.19 12.16 -12.13
C GLY A 366 -9.35 10.65 -11.98
N ILE A 367 -10.02 10.22 -10.92
CA ILE A 367 -10.35 8.81 -10.66
C ILE A 367 -11.25 8.24 -11.76
N GLU A 368 -12.29 8.97 -12.15
CA GLU A 368 -13.19 8.58 -13.24
C GLU A 368 -12.46 8.43 -14.58
N THR A 369 -11.45 9.26 -14.84
CA THR A 369 -10.61 9.16 -16.05
C THR A 369 -9.82 7.84 -16.04
N VAL A 370 -9.23 7.48 -14.90
CA VAL A 370 -8.50 6.22 -14.74
C VAL A 370 -9.45 5.02 -14.87
N LEU A 371 -10.59 5.06 -14.18
CA LEU A 371 -11.61 4.02 -14.21
C LEU A 371 -12.10 3.74 -15.65
N ASN A 372 -12.44 4.79 -16.39
CA ASN A 372 -12.88 4.67 -17.78
C ASN A 372 -11.78 4.12 -18.70
N ARG A 373 -10.52 4.47 -18.45
CA ARG A 373 -9.39 3.91 -19.19
C ARG A 373 -9.26 2.41 -18.97
N ILE A 374 -9.41 1.93 -17.73
CA ILE A 374 -9.35 0.50 -17.38
C ILE A 374 -10.53 -0.26 -18.00
N ARG A 375 -11.75 0.28 -17.90
CA ARG A 375 -12.96 -0.34 -18.49
C ARG A 375 -12.80 -0.57 -19.99
N LYS A 376 -12.21 0.40 -20.71
CA LYS A 376 -12.01 0.40 -22.18
C LYS A 376 -10.90 -0.51 -22.70
N TRP A 377 -10.26 -1.34 -21.88
CA TRP A 377 -9.30 -2.32 -22.39
C TRP A 377 -10.00 -3.38 -23.26
N GLU A 378 -9.90 -3.23 -24.58
CA GLU A 378 -10.52 -4.10 -25.60
C GLU A 378 -9.88 -5.51 -25.71
N LYS A 379 -8.63 -5.66 -25.24
CA LYS A 379 -7.91 -6.95 -25.09
C LYS A 379 -7.20 -6.98 -23.74
N PRO A 380 -7.94 -7.18 -22.63
CA PRO A 380 -7.40 -7.09 -21.29
C PRO A 380 -6.12 -7.90 -21.10
N GLU A 381 -6.04 -9.09 -21.68
CA GLU A 381 -4.90 -10.01 -21.52
C GLU A 381 -3.58 -9.37 -21.98
N VAL A 382 -3.60 -8.62 -23.09
CA VAL A 382 -2.42 -7.93 -23.65
C VAL A 382 -2.01 -6.76 -22.76
N TYR A 383 -2.98 -5.95 -22.32
CA TYR A 383 -2.71 -4.83 -21.40
C TYR A 383 -2.20 -5.33 -20.06
N LEU A 384 -2.84 -6.36 -19.52
CA LEU A 384 -2.48 -6.97 -18.24
C LEU A 384 -1.11 -7.63 -18.30
N GLU A 385 -0.68 -8.17 -19.44
CA GLU A 385 0.71 -8.63 -19.58
C GLU A 385 1.70 -7.47 -19.41
N HIS A 386 1.41 -6.32 -20.00
CA HIS A 386 2.23 -5.12 -19.88
C HIS A 386 2.19 -4.47 -18.50
N ILE A 387 1.20 -4.80 -17.67
CA ILE A 387 1.00 -4.24 -16.33
C ILE A 387 1.50 -5.20 -15.25
N ILE A 388 0.97 -6.42 -15.20
CA ILE A 388 1.23 -7.40 -14.16
C ILE A 388 2.67 -7.93 -14.24
N MET A 389 3.12 -8.34 -15.43
CA MET A 389 4.40 -9.03 -15.56
C MET A 389 5.60 -8.16 -15.11
N PRO A 390 5.73 -6.88 -15.50
CA PRO A 390 6.78 -6.01 -14.96
C PRO A 390 6.76 -5.94 -13.43
N ARG A 391 5.60 -5.71 -12.82
CA ARG A 391 5.44 -5.57 -11.37
C ARG A 391 5.79 -6.86 -10.62
N LEU A 392 5.38 -8.03 -11.14
CA LEU A 392 5.79 -9.32 -10.57
C LEU A 392 7.32 -9.47 -10.60
N ASN A 393 7.98 -9.11 -11.70
CA ASN A 393 9.44 -9.22 -11.77
C ASN A 393 10.14 -8.16 -10.88
N TRP A 394 9.56 -6.99 -10.68
CA TRP A 394 10.05 -6.02 -9.69
C TRP A 394 9.91 -6.53 -8.26
N MET A 395 8.77 -7.13 -7.92
CA MET A 395 8.56 -7.78 -6.62
C MET A 395 9.55 -8.94 -6.39
N LEU A 396 9.88 -9.71 -7.44
CA LEU A 396 10.94 -10.73 -7.39
C LEU A 396 12.32 -10.12 -7.14
N ASP A 397 12.69 -9.06 -7.87
CA ASP A 397 13.96 -8.34 -7.69
C ASP A 397 14.09 -7.75 -6.27
N LEU A 398 12.99 -7.28 -5.71
CA LEU A 398 12.89 -6.73 -4.36
C LEU A 398 12.80 -7.81 -3.26
N GLY A 399 12.62 -9.08 -3.61
CA GLY A 399 12.45 -10.19 -2.64
C GLY A 399 11.11 -10.20 -1.91
N ILE A 400 10.12 -9.45 -2.40
CA ILE A 400 8.75 -9.37 -1.85
C ILE A 400 7.97 -10.66 -2.13
N ILE A 401 8.25 -11.28 -3.28
CA ILE A 401 7.73 -12.58 -3.66
C ILE A 401 8.88 -13.48 -4.10
N THR A 402 8.66 -14.79 -4.07
CA THR A 402 9.48 -15.78 -4.78
C THR A 402 8.67 -16.36 -5.93
N GLY A 403 9.35 -16.94 -6.92
CA GLY A 403 8.63 -17.56 -8.03
C GLY A 403 9.42 -18.63 -8.77
N THR A 404 8.69 -19.64 -9.22
CA THR A 404 9.19 -20.78 -10.01
C THR A 404 8.12 -21.17 -11.02
N ASN A 405 8.47 -21.38 -12.29
CA ASN A 405 7.52 -21.85 -13.31
C ASN A 405 6.20 -21.06 -13.45
N ASN A 406 6.23 -19.73 -13.23
CA ASN A 406 5.06 -18.81 -13.21
C ASN A 406 4.11 -18.99 -12.00
N GLU A 407 4.51 -19.77 -10.99
CA GLU A 407 3.94 -19.72 -9.65
C GLU A 407 4.67 -18.64 -8.85
N PHE A 408 3.91 -17.90 -8.04
CA PHE A 408 4.39 -16.80 -7.22
C PHE A 408 3.90 -16.98 -5.79
N LYS A 409 4.82 -16.89 -4.83
CA LYS A 409 4.55 -17.02 -3.41
C LYS A 409 5.01 -15.77 -2.68
N ILE A 410 4.18 -15.25 -1.78
CA ILE A 410 4.56 -14.13 -0.92
C ILE A 410 5.67 -14.53 0.07
N THR A 411 6.66 -13.66 0.28
CA THR A 411 7.72 -13.87 1.29
C THR A 411 7.36 -13.17 2.60
N GLU A 412 8.14 -13.41 3.65
CA GLU A 412 8.02 -12.66 4.91
C GLU A 412 8.15 -11.13 4.70
N ILE A 413 9.04 -10.71 3.80
CA ILE A 413 9.20 -9.30 3.42
C ILE A 413 7.90 -8.77 2.79
N GLY A 414 7.28 -9.56 1.90
CA GLY A 414 6.02 -9.18 1.28
C GLY A 414 4.84 -9.15 2.25
N LEU A 415 4.79 -10.09 3.20
CA LEU A 415 3.78 -10.11 4.27
C LEU A 415 3.87 -8.83 5.11
N LYS A 416 5.07 -8.46 5.57
CA LYS A 416 5.31 -7.23 6.33
C LYS A 416 5.02 -5.96 5.54
N LEU A 417 5.41 -5.93 4.27
CA LEU A 417 5.10 -4.79 3.40
C LEU A 417 3.59 -4.61 3.30
N PHE A 418 2.84 -5.68 3.03
CA PHE A 418 1.39 -5.63 2.95
C PHE A 418 0.74 -5.23 4.28
N GLN A 419 1.28 -5.68 5.42
CA GLN A 419 0.87 -5.20 6.74
C GLN A 419 1.01 -3.69 6.88
N HIS A 420 2.12 -3.09 6.45
CA HIS A 420 2.27 -1.64 6.45
C HIS A 420 1.23 -0.94 5.57
N LEU A 421 0.91 -1.50 4.40
CA LEU A 421 -0.11 -0.91 3.52
C LEU A 421 -1.50 -0.95 4.17
N CYS A 422 -1.83 -2.03 4.88
CA CYS A 422 -3.06 -2.12 5.69
C CYS A 422 -3.09 -1.06 6.80
N ILE A 423 -1.98 -0.90 7.51
CA ILE A 423 -1.84 0.10 8.59
C ILE A 423 -2.01 1.52 8.05
N TRP A 424 -1.57 1.80 6.81
CA TRP A 424 -1.79 3.10 6.18
C TRP A 424 -3.27 3.38 5.96
N ASN A 425 -4.05 2.38 5.54
CA ASN A 425 -5.52 2.49 5.49
C ASN A 425 -6.12 2.73 6.88
N ASP A 426 -5.63 2.03 7.93
CA ASP A 426 -6.13 2.17 9.30
C ASP A 426 -5.87 3.54 9.94
N ILE A 427 -4.73 4.16 9.60
CA ILE A 427 -4.41 5.54 10.02
C ILE A 427 -5.40 6.54 9.41
N ASN A 428 -5.71 6.35 8.13
CA ASN A 428 -6.63 7.23 7.42
C ASN A 428 -8.10 6.83 7.60
N THR A 429 -8.36 5.65 8.16
CA THR A 429 -9.69 5.02 8.25
C THR A 429 -10.42 4.98 6.90
N ASP A 430 -9.64 4.89 5.82
CA ASP A 430 -10.05 4.99 4.41
C ASP A 430 -9.01 4.27 3.53
N GLU A 431 -9.41 3.77 2.37
CA GLU A 431 -8.48 3.19 1.41
C GLU A 431 -7.58 4.29 0.83
N ILE A 432 -6.26 4.17 1.01
CA ILE A 432 -5.33 5.13 0.43
C ILE A 432 -5.03 4.78 -1.03
N ILE A 433 -4.89 5.81 -1.88
CA ILE A 433 -4.58 5.62 -3.31
C ILE A 433 -3.30 6.34 -3.76
N SER A 434 -2.78 7.25 -2.92
CA SER A 434 -1.45 7.85 -3.05
C SER A 434 -0.64 7.67 -1.77
N ALA A 435 0.64 7.30 -1.90
CA ALA A 435 1.50 6.96 -0.77
C ALA A 435 2.50 8.06 -0.39
N ASP A 436 2.53 9.19 -1.08
CA ASP A 436 3.62 10.17 -1.02
C ASP A 436 3.93 10.66 0.41
N ALA A 437 2.91 11.11 1.13
CA ALA A 437 3.09 11.61 2.50
C ALA A 437 3.48 10.50 3.49
N PHE A 438 2.95 9.28 3.30
CA PHE A 438 3.34 8.11 4.10
C PHE A 438 4.82 7.76 3.86
N LEU A 439 5.27 7.77 2.61
CA LEU A 439 6.66 7.52 2.24
C LEU A 439 7.58 8.61 2.82
N ASP A 440 7.16 9.87 2.77
CA ASP A 440 7.93 10.99 3.31
C ASP A 440 8.13 10.89 4.83
N LEU A 441 7.18 10.30 5.55
CA LEU A 441 7.27 10.06 6.98
C LEU A 441 8.00 8.75 7.32
N PHE A 442 7.69 7.67 6.60
CA PHE A 442 7.96 6.32 7.10
C PHE A 442 8.79 5.42 6.20
N MET A 443 9.20 5.83 4.98
CA MET A 443 9.87 4.91 4.05
C MET A 443 11.07 4.17 4.67
N VAL A 444 11.91 4.87 5.43
CA VAL A 444 13.07 4.27 6.12
C VAL A 444 12.64 3.31 7.23
N HIS A 445 11.60 3.66 8.00
CA HIS A 445 11.08 2.81 9.07
C HIS A 445 10.42 1.54 8.52
N LEU A 446 9.60 1.69 7.47
CA LEU A 446 8.97 0.59 6.74
C LEU A 446 10.02 -0.36 6.17
N TYR A 447 11.04 0.17 5.49
CA TYR A 447 12.10 -0.65 4.90
C TYR A 447 12.86 -1.43 5.97
N ASP A 448 13.27 -0.75 7.04
CA ASP A 448 14.00 -1.38 8.15
C ASP A 448 13.19 -2.50 8.82
N ASP A 449 11.89 -2.31 9.00
CA ASP A 449 11.04 -3.36 9.57
C ASP A 449 10.89 -4.58 8.63
N CYS A 450 10.64 -4.31 7.34
CA CYS A 450 10.45 -5.35 6.32
C CYS A 450 11.72 -6.17 6.10
N TYR A 451 12.88 -5.51 5.93
CA TYR A 451 14.11 -6.15 5.48
C TYR A 451 15.09 -6.47 6.61
N ASN A 452 15.08 -5.69 7.70
CA ASN A 452 16.06 -5.78 8.78
C ASN A 452 15.41 -5.97 10.16
N LYS A 453 14.12 -6.33 10.22
CA LYS A 453 13.39 -6.64 11.47
C LYS A 453 13.48 -5.53 12.53
N SER A 454 13.50 -4.27 12.10
CA SER A 454 13.60 -3.13 12.99
C SER A 454 14.86 -3.11 13.87
N GLU A 455 15.96 -3.73 13.43
CA GLU A 455 17.23 -3.82 14.18
C GLU A 455 17.82 -2.45 14.54
N VAL A 456 17.58 -1.42 13.72
CA VAL A 456 18.12 -0.09 13.98
C VAL A 456 17.31 0.61 15.07
N ILE A 457 17.97 1.09 16.12
CA ILE A 457 17.34 1.88 17.18
C ILE A 457 17.94 3.28 17.16
N ASN A 458 17.07 4.29 17.01
CA ASN A 458 17.53 5.67 16.97
C ASN A 458 18.22 6.08 18.27
N PRO A 459 19.27 6.93 18.19
CA PRO A 459 19.85 7.54 19.37
C PRO A 459 18.79 8.32 20.17
N LYS A 460 18.82 8.20 21.51
CA LYS A 460 17.93 8.98 22.38
C LYS A 460 18.24 10.49 22.37
N ASN A 461 19.48 10.86 22.01
CA ASN A 461 19.91 12.24 21.97
C ASN A 461 19.61 12.87 20.60
N GLU A 462 18.55 13.67 20.53
CA GLU A 462 18.14 14.38 19.30
C GLU A 462 19.25 15.30 18.75
N ASN A 463 20.07 15.91 19.61
CA ASN A 463 21.17 16.77 19.16
C ASN A 463 22.20 16.02 18.32
N LEU A 464 22.46 14.75 18.62
CA LEU A 464 23.36 13.91 17.82
C LEU A 464 22.76 13.66 16.43
N ILE A 465 21.45 13.39 16.36
CA ILE A 465 20.73 13.22 15.09
C ILE A 465 20.85 14.50 14.26
N LEU A 466 20.59 15.66 14.86
CA LEU A 466 20.67 16.95 14.19
C LEU A 466 22.10 17.27 13.73
N GLU A 467 23.12 16.98 14.54
CA GLU A 467 24.52 17.18 14.16
C GLU A 467 24.88 16.40 12.89
N LYS A 468 24.54 15.10 12.87
CA LYS A 468 24.76 14.21 11.71
C LYS A 468 23.96 14.66 10.50
N MET A 469 22.69 15.02 10.69
CA MET A 469 21.83 15.53 9.64
C MET A 469 22.42 16.78 8.99
N TYR A 470 22.81 17.78 9.78
CA TYR A 470 23.38 19.03 9.25
C TYR A 470 24.74 18.80 8.57
N LYS A 471 25.55 17.85 9.06
CA LYS A 471 26.80 17.45 8.39
C LYS A 471 26.53 16.91 6.98
N HIS A 472 25.56 16.01 6.82
CA HIS A 472 25.22 15.45 5.51
C HIS A 472 24.55 16.46 4.57
N ILE A 473 23.72 17.36 5.11
CA ILE A 473 23.20 18.49 4.34
C ILE A 473 24.35 19.35 3.81
N LYS A 474 25.37 19.63 4.63
CA LYS A 474 26.55 20.38 4.19
C LYS A 474 27.32 19.64 3.07
N ASN A 475 27.53 18.33 3.19
CA ASN A 475 28.19 17.53 2.15
C ASN A 475 27.43 17.57 0.82
N SER A 476 26.10 17.68 0.86
CA SER A 476 25.27 17.69 -0.33
C SER A 476 25.53 18.88 -1.28
N PHE A 477 26.03 20.02 -0.77
CA PHE A 477 26.35 21.19 -1.60
C PHE A 477 27.47 20.92 -2.59
N ASP A 478 28.47 20.12 -2.19
CA ASP A 478 29.60 19.76 -3.07
C ASP A 478 29.19 18.72 -4.11
N LEU A 479 28.21 17.88 -3.79
CA LEU A 479 27.74 16.78 -4.62
C LEU A 479 26.70 17.24 -5.66
N PHE A 480 25.81 18.15 -5.28
CA PHE A 480 24.68 18.60 -6.11
C PHE A 480 24.76 20.09 -6.42
N LYS A 481 25.88 20.51 -7.01
CA LYS A 481 26.14 21.91 -7.36
C LYS A 481 25.05 22.49 -8.26
N THR A 482 24.55 23.65 -7.88
CA THR A 482 23.69 24.49 -8.72
C THR A 482 24.50 25.66 -9.30
N LEU A 483 23.86 26.54 -10.08
CA LEU A 483 24.49 27.78 -10.58
C LEU A 483 24.97 28.68 -9.43
N ALA A 484 24.30 28.62 -8.28
CA ALA A 484 24.74 29.28 -7.05
C ALA A 484 25.45 28.23 -6.16
N PRO A 485 26.78 28.31 -5.97
CA PRO A 485 27.54 27.25 -5.29
C PRO A 485 27.15 27.06 -3.82
N ASN A 486 26.56 28.08 -3.20
CA ASN A 486 26.04 28.02 -1.84
C ASN A 486 24.57 27.56 -1.77
N ARG A 487 24.00 27.02 -2.86
CA ARG A 487 22.62 26.52 -2.93
C ARG A 487 22.56 25.10 -3.46
N VAL A 488 21.67 24.32 -2.87
CA VAL A 488 21.32 22.97 -3.29
C VAL A 488 19.79 22.80 -3.32
N THR A 489 19.30 21.98 -4.23
CA THR A 489 17.88 21.61 -4.29
C THR A 489 17.47 20.85 -3.01
N ALA A 490 16.35 21.22 -2.39
CA ALA A 490 15.90 20.62 -1.13
C ALA A 490 15.62 19.12 -1.25
N SER A 491 14.94 18.69 -2.32
CA SER A 491 14.68 17.28 -2.62
C SER A 491 15.96 16.44 -2.72
N GLN A 492 17.01 16.95 -3.38
CA GLN A 492 18.28 16.23 -3.54
C GLN A 492 19.03 16.12 -2.21
N ALA A 493 19.20 17.25 -1.51
CA ALA A 493 19.92 17.30 -0.25
C ALA A 493 19.24 16.46 0.85
N SER A 494 17.90 16.51 0.93
CA SER A 494 17.14 15.81 1.96
C SER A 494 17.08 14.31 1.69
N ASN A 495 16.88 13.86 0.44
CA ASN A 495 16.95 12.44 0.12
C ASN A 495 18.36 11.87 0.30
N TYR A 496 19.40 12.60 -0.11
CA TYR A 496 20.78 12.22 0.16
C TYR A 496 21.03 12.05 1.66
N THR A 497 20.62 13.04 2.46
CA THR A 497 20.78 13.03 3.92
C THR A 497 20.00 11.90 4.57
N LYS A 498 18.76 11.65 4.15
CA LYS A 498 17.90 10.55 4.62
C LYS A 498 18.61 9.21 4.52
N TYR A 499 19.15 8.88 3.34
CA TYR A 499 19.83 7.60 3.13
C TYR A 499 21.19 7.55 3.82
N GLN A 500 21.95 8.65 3.85
CA GLN A 500 23.22 8.72 4.57
C GLN A 500 23.03 8.48 6.08
N LEU A 501 22.03 9.10 6.70
CA LEU A 501 21.71 8.88 8.10
C LEU A 501 21.37 7.41 8.37
N TYR A 502 20.60 6.78 7.49
CA TYR A 502 20.23 5.38 7.66
C TYR A 502 21.42 4.43 7.49
N PHE A 503 22.12 4.50 6.35
CA PHE A 503 23.16 3.53 6.00
C PHE A 503 24.49 3.75 6.71
N ASN A 504 24.90 4.99 6.97
CA ASN A 504 26.20 5.29 7.59
C ASN A 504 26.10 5.56 9.10
N ASP A 505 25.00 6.13 9.58
CA ASP A 505 24.87 6.49 11.00
C ASP A 505 23.88 5.61 11.77
N SER A 506 23.19 4.67 11.11
CA SER A 506 22.14 3.85 11.73
C SER A 506 21.05 4.71 12.39
N ILE A 507 20.63 5.77 11.70
CA ILE A 507 19.59 6.71 12.14
C ILE A 507 18.42 6.65 11.17
N LYS A 508 17.24 6.27 11.67
CA LYS A 508 15.98 6.23 10.94
C LYS A 508 15.26 7.56 11.06
N VAL A 509 15.21 8.31 9.96
CA VAL A 509 14.39 9.51 9.84
C VAL A 509 13.67 9.53 8.50
N GLY A 510 12.45 10.04 8.48
CA GLY A 510 11.73 10.33 7.25
C GLY A 510 12.29 11.56 6.52
N TYR A 511 11.94 11.68 5.24
CA TYR A 511 12.18 12.90 4.46
C TYR A 511 11.55 14.13 5.12
N GLN A 512 10.31 13.99 5.62
CA GLN A 512 9.56 15.07 6.27
C GLN A 512 10.22 15.56 7.56
N TYR A 513 10.89 14.68 8.31
CA TYR A 513 11.64 15.07 9.50
C TYR A 513 12.75 16.08 9.15
N ILE A 514 13.51 15.80 8.09
CA ILE A 514 14.61 16.67 7.64
C ILE A 514 14.07 18.03 7.21
N LEU A 515 12.99 18.07 6.43
CA LEU A 515 12.38 19.33 6.01
C LEU A 515 11.84 20.14 7.19
N SER A 516 11.22 19.47 8.16
CA SER A 516 10.67 20.12 9.36
C SER A 516 11.79 20.79 10.17
N LYS A 517 12.91 20.07 10.41
CA LYS A 517 14.07 20.60 11.14
C LYS A 517 14.79 21.73 10.39
N LEU A 518 14.85 21.68 9.05
CA LEU A 518 15.40 22.78 8.26
C LEU A 518 14.51 24.05 8.30
N SER A 519 13.21 23.88 8.51
CA SER A 519 12.22 24.96 8.62
C SER A 519 12.21 25.64 9.98
N GLU A 520 12.74 25.00 11.02
CA GLU A 520 12.86 25.57 12.36
C GLU A 520 13.78 26.80 12.33
N LYS A 521 13.38 27.87 13.03
CA LYS A 521 14.17 29.12 13.06
C LYS A 521 15.49 28.98 13.83
N GLU A 522 15.60 27.95 14.67
CA GLU A 522 16.68 27.77 15.65
C GLU A 522 17.98 27.21 15.07
N GLN A 523 17.95 26.57 13.89
CA GLN A 523 19.13 25.87 13.37
C GLN A 523 20.28 26.79 12.91
N ASP A 524 20.01 28.07 12.64
CA ASP A 524 20.90 29.18 12.23
C ASP A 524 22.04 28.89 11.21
N LYS A 525 22.07 27.70 10.59
CA LYS A 525 23.10 27.23 9.66
C LYS A 525 22.68 27.43 8.20
N PHE A 526 21.40 27.25 7.92
CA PHE A 526 20.85 27.22 6.57
C PHE A 526 19.68 28.17 6.40
N ILE A 527 19.50 28.69 5.18
CA ILE A 527 18.24 29.31 4.74
C ILE A 527 17.49 28.24 3.97
N PHE A 528 16.34 27.82 4.50
CA PHE A 528 15.44 26.90 3.82
C PHE A 528 14.26 27.66 3.23
N LYS A 529 13.97 27.41 1.94
CA LYS A 529 12.78 27.95 1.28
C LYS A 529 12.10 26.86 0.47
N TYR A 530 10.94 26.44 0.94
CA TYR A 530 10.04 25.55 0.21
C TYR A 530 9.12 26.35 -0.72
N GLN A 531 8.85 25.82 -1.90
CA GLN A 531 7.96 26.41 -2.90
C GLN A 531 6.88 25.38 -3.25
N GLU A 532 5.72 25.53 -2.64
CA GLU A 532 4.59 24.60 -2.76
C GLU A 532 4.20 24.32 -4.22
N GLN A 533 4.23 25.36 -5.07
CA GLN A 533 3.93 25.24 -6.51
C GLN A 533 4.83 24.26 -7.28
N TYR A 534 6.04 23.98 -6.78
CA TYR A 534 6.97 23.03 -7.39
C TYR A 534 7.15 21.77 -6.56
N GLN A 535 6.45 21.67 -5.42
CA GLN A 535 6.64 20.65 -4.39
C GLN A 535 8.12 20.42 -4.02
N ASP A 536 8.94 21.47 -4.11
CA ASP A 536 10.37 21.43 -3.88
C ASP A 536 10.85 22.81 -3.42
N GLY A 537 12.13 22.93 -3.10
CA GLY A 537 12.72 24.17 -2.64
C GLY A 537 14.22 24.19 -2.82
N TYR A 538 14.86 25.10 -2.08
CA TYR A 538 16.30 25.11 -1.96
C TYR A 538 16.73 25.27 -0.52
N ILE A 539 17.93 24.79 -0.26
CA ILE A 539 18.69 25.02 0.97
C ILE A 539 19.89 25.87 0.57
N GLN A 540 20.12 26.97 1.27
CA GLN A 540 21.26 27.84 1.07
C GLN A 540 22.11 27.87 2.33
N ASN A 541 23.43 27.72 2.17
CA ASN A 541 24.37 27.92 3.27
C ASN A 541 24.43 29.42 3.63
N LYS A 542 24.31 29.75 4.92
CA LYS A 542 24.42 31.14 5.40
C LYS A 542 25.87 31.66 5.37
N ASN A 543 26.84 30.75 5.45
CA ASN A 543 28.27 31.05 5.49
C ASN A 543 28.94 30.93 4.14
#